data_AF-A0A438GH69-F1
#
_entry.id   AF-A0A438GH69-F1
#
_cell.length_a   1.000
_cell.length_b   1.000
_cell.length_c   1.000
_cell.angle_alpha   90.00
_cell.angle_beta   90.00
_cell.angle_gamma   90.00
#
_symmetry.space_group_name_H-M   'P 1'
#
loop_
_entity.id
_entity.type
_entity.pdbx_description
1 polymer ?
#
loop_
_entity_poly.entity_id
_entity_poly.type
_entity_poly.pdbx_seq_one_letter_code
_entity_poly.pdbx_strand_id
1 'polypeptide(L)'
;MVRLTADLIWKSPHFFNAIRERELDLRGNKVAVIENLGATEDQFDTIDLSDNEIVKLENLPYLNRLGTLLINNNRITRINPNIGVS
;
A
#
# COMPACT_ATOMS: atom_id res chain seq x y z
N MET A 1 -4.12 5.58 15.66
CA MET A 1 -3.21 5.51 14.50
C MET A 1 -2.38 4.25 14.61
N VAL A 2 -2.45 3.39 13.60
CA VAL A 2 -1.66 2.16 13.51
C VAL A 2 -0.46 2.40 12.60
N ARG A 3 0.66 1.75 12.89
CA ARG A 3 1.85 1.78 12.02
C ARG A 3 1.75 0.68 10.97
N LEU A 4 2.16 0.97 9.74
CA LEU A 4 2.25 -0.03 8.68
C LEU A 4 3.54 -0.85 8.89
N THR A 5 3.50 -1.84 9.77
CA THR A 5 4.67 -2.68 10.07
C THR A 5 4.79 -3.85 9.09
N ALA A 6 5.99 -4.45 8.99
CA ALA A 6 6.18 -5.68 8.23
C ALA A 6 5.26 -6.82 8.72
N ASP A 7 5.10 -6.95 10.04
CA ASP A 7 4.18 -7.93 10.64
C ASP A 7 2.72 -7.71 10.21
N LEU A 8 2.28 -6.45 10.05
CA LEU A 8 0.94 -6.15 9.55
C LEU A 8 0.80 -6.65 8.11
N ILE A 9 1.78 -6.34 7.25
CA ILE A 9 1.80 -6.76 5.85
C ILE A 9 1.72 -8.30 5.75
N TRP A 10 2.56 -9.03 6.47
CA TRP A 10 2.61 -10.49 6.40
C TRP A 10 1.37 -11.20 6.93
N LYS A 11 0.62 -10.56 7.83
CA LYS A 11 -0.63 -11.10 8.39
C LYS A 11 -1.87 -10.64 7.63
N SER A 12 -1.72 -9.71 6.69
CA SER A 12 -2.84 -9.14 5.97
C SER A 12 -3.37 -10.11 4.90
N PRO A 13 -4.68 -10.08 4.59
CA PRO A 13 -5.23 -10.92 3.55
C PRO A 13 -4.58 -10.63 2.20
N HIS A 14 -4.34 -11.70 1.45
CA HIS A 14 -3.91 -11.60 0.07
C HIS A 14 -4.61 -12.65 -0.78
N PHE A 15 -5.02 -12.27 -1.97
CA PHE A 15 -5.82 -13.11 -2.86
C PHE A 15 -5.65 -12.68 -4.31
N PHE A 16 -6.20 -13.46 -5.24
CA PHE A 16 -6.36 -13.00 -6.62
C PHE A 16 -7.66 -12.21 -6.71
N ASN A 17 -7.59 -10.96 -7.15
CA ASN A 17 -8.76 -10.11 -7.30
C ASN A 17 -9.58 -10.46 -8.56
N ALA A 18 -10.66 -9.72 -8.81
CA ALA A 18 -11.60 -10.01 -9.90
C ALA A 18 -10.99 -9.97 -11.30
N ILE A 19 -9.85 -9.28 -11.47
CA ILE A 19 -9.11 -9.18 -12.74
C ILE A 19 -7.87 -10.08 -12.78
N ARG A 20 -7.75 -11.01 -11.81
CA ARG A 20 -6.65 -12.00 -11.69
C ARG A 20 -5.29 -11.40 -11.35
N GLU A 21 -5.26 -10.25 -10.69
CA GLU A 21 -4.04 -9.67 -10.10
C GLU A 21 -3.87 -10.17 -8.66
N ARG A 22 -2.62 -10.40 -8.23
CA ARG A 22 -2.33 -10.70 -6.82
C ARG A 22 -2.45 -9.42 -6.02
N GLU A 23 -3.45 -9.38 -5.14
CA GLU A 23 -3.80 -8.22 -4.33
C GLU A 23 -3.41 -8.44 -2.87
N LEU A 24 -2.82 -7.40 -2.27
CA LEU A 24 -2.64 -7.28 -0.82
C LEU A 24 -3.69 -6.31 -0.26
N ASP A 25 -4.49 -6.79 0.70
CA ASP A 25 -5.53 -5.99 1.36
C ASP A 25 -5.00 -5.36 2.65
N LEU A 26 -4.75 -4.06 2.63
CA LEU A 26 -4.37 -3.24 3.80
C LEU A 26 -5.48 -2.28 4.22
N ARG A 27 -6.74 -2.56 3.83
CA ARG A 27 -7.87 -1.68 4.03
C ARG A 27 -8.20 -1.47 5.52
N GLY A 28 -8.64 -0.27 5.88
CA GLY A 28 -9.31 -0.04 7.18
C GLY A 28 -8.40 -0.09 8.41
N ASN A 29 -7.07 -0.05 8.24
CA ASN A 29 -6.11 -0.22 9.33
C ASN A 29 -5.81 1.07 10.12
N LYS A 30 -6.37 2.22 9.73
CA LYS A 30 -6.06 3.54 10.32
C LYS A 30 -4.56 3.88 10.24
N VAL A 31 -3.93 3.47 9.14
CA VAL A 31 -2.55 3.84 8.79
C VAL A 31 -2.54 5.30 8.34
N ALA A 32 -1.68 6.14 8.91
CA ALA A 32 -1.55 7.54 8.46
C ALA A 32 -0.25 7.83 7.70
N VAL A 33 0.72 6.92 7.74
CA VAL A 33 2.01 7.02 7.06
C VAL A 33 2.30 5.71 6.35
N ILE A 34 2.63 5.79 5.07
CA ILE A 34 3.14 4.64 4.32
C ILE A 34 4.59 4.42 4.76
N GLU A 35 4.89 3.19 5.17
CA GLU A 35 6.22 2.73 5.58
C GLU A 35 6.30 1.21 5.39
N ASN A 36 7.52 0.65 5.37
CA ASN A 36 7.79 -0.79 5.33
C ASN A 36 7.19 -1.58 4.14
N LEU A 37 6.75 -0.91 3.06
CA LEU A 37 6.25 -1.60 1.87
C LEU A 37 7.30 -2.49 1.19
N GLY A 38 8.59 -2.38 1.53
CA GLY A 38 9.61 -3.34 1.10
C GLY A 38 9.36 -4.77 1.62
N ALA A 39 8.62 -4.94 2.72
CA ALA A 39 8.23 -6.25 3.24
C ALA A 39 7.24 -7.00 2.34
N THR A 40 6.70 -6.34 1.31
CA THR A 40 5.89 -6.98 0.27
C THR A 40 6.72 -7.83 -0.70
N GLU A 41 8.04 -7.70 -0.67
CA GLU A 41 9.00 -8.45 -1.51
C GLU A 41 8.66 -8.38 -3.01
N ASP A 42 8.07 -7.27 -3.45
CA ASP A 42 7.62 -7.04 -4.83
C ASP A 42 6.67 -8.12 -5.34
N GLN A 43 5.92 -8.81 -4.49
CA GLN A 43 5.12 -9.97 -4.91
C GLN A 43 3.76 -9.61 -5.53
N PHE A 44 3.25 -8.40 -5.27
CA PHE A 44 1.86 -8.01 -5.54
C PHE A 44 1.72 -7.13 -6.78
N ASP A 45 0.65 -7.39 -7.53
CA ASP A 45 0.27 -6.58 -8.69
C ASP A 45 -0.64 -5.42 -8.28
N THR A 46 -1.47 -5.63 -7.23
CA THR A 46 -2.32 -4.61 -6.60
C THR A 46 -2.01 -4.49 -5.10
N ILE A 47 -1.95 -3.27 -4.57
CA ILE A 47 -2.00 -3.00 -3.13
C ILE A 47 -3.23 -2.12 -2.83
N ASP A 48 -4.10 -2.59 -1.93
CA ASP A 48 -5.26 -1.83 -1.46
C ASP A 48 -4.98 -1.15 -0.11
N LEU A 49 -4.86 0.18 -0.11
CA LEU A 49 -4.71 1.04 1.07
C LEU A 49 -5.98 1.85 1.36
N SER A 50 -7.13 1.43 0.86
CA SER A 50 -8.41 2.13 1.04
C SER A 50 -8.84 2.24 2.51
N ASP A 51 -9.67 3.22 2.82
CA ASP A 51 -10.24 3.43 4.17
C ASP A 51 -9.17 3.58 5.27
N ASN A 52 -8.05 4.22 4.96
CA ASN A 52 -6.98 4.55 5.91
C ASN A 52 -6.97 6.07 6.23
N GLU A 53 -5.94 6.55 6.94
CA GLU A 53 -5.79 7.95 7.35
C GLU A 53 -4.58 8.63 6.67
N ILE A 54 -4.11 8.11 5.52
CA ILE A 54 -2.87 8.53 4.86
C ILE A 54 -2.98 9.98 4.40
N VAL A 55 -2.01 10.81 4.80
CA VAL A 55 -2.00 12.26 4.49
C VAL A 55 -1.12 12.60 3.28
N LYS A 56 -0.07 11.80 3.05
CA LYS A 56 0.89 12.01 1.98
C LYS A 56 1.14 10.70 1.25
N LEU A 57 1.14 10.77 -0.07
CA LEU A 57 1.53 9.65 -0.92
C LEU A 57 3.04 9.73 -1.15
N GLU A 58 3.80 9.00 -0.32
CA GLU A 58 5.26 9.00 -0.26
C GLU A 58 5.77 7.66 0.28
N ASN A 59 7.09 7.44 0.34
CA ASN A 59 7.74 6.25 0.89
C ASN A 59 7.36 4.92 0.21
N LEU A 60 6.99 4.95 -1.07
CA LEU A 60 6.89 3.73 -1.86
C LEU A 60 8.29 3.35 -2.37
N PRO A 61 8.81 2.15 -2.02
CA PRO A 61 10.00 1.62 -2.67
C PRO A 61 9.69 1.28 -4.13
N TYR A 62 10.73 1.05 -4.92
CA TYR A 62 10.61 0.50 -6.26
C TYR A 62 10.04 -0.92 -6.17
N LEU A 63 8.81 -1.07 -6.67
CA LEU A 63 8.08 -2.33 -6.77
C LEU A 63 7.77 -2.55 -8.25
N ASN A 64 8.55 -3.39 -8.91
CA ASN A 64 8.47 -3.60 -10.36
C ASN A 64 7.15 -4.27 -10.78
N ARG A 65 6.53 -5.05 -9.87
CA ARG A 65 5.28 -5.77 -10.16
C ARG A 65 4.04 -4.93 -9.90
N LEU A 66 4.12 -3.93 -9.03
CA LEU A 66 2.98 -3.13 -8.63
C LEU A 66 2.44 -2.31 -9.81
N GLY A 67 1.29 -2.71 -10.34
CA GLY A 67 0.58 -2.00 -11.42
C GLY A 67 -0.57 -1.13 -10.92
N THR A 68 -1.19 -1.52 -9.80
CA THR A 68 -2.40 -0.89 -9.27
C THR A 68 -2.22 -0.51 -7.80
N LEU A 69 -2.57 0.74 -7.45
CA LEU A 69 -2.61 1.22 -6.08
C LEU A 69 -3.98 1.81 -5.77
N LEU A 70 -4.74 1.17 -4.87
CA LEU A 70 -6.04 1.69 -4.40
C LEU A 70 -5.84 2.54 -3.14
N ILE A 71 -6.29 3.79 -3.18
CA ILE A 71 -6.05 4.78 -2.11
C ILE A 71 -7.32 5.55 -1.69
N ASN A 72 -8.51 5.13 -2.12
CA ASN A 72 -9.74 5.87 -1.82
C ASN A 72 -10.01 5.96 -0.33
N ASN A 73 -10.76 6.99 0.07
CA ASN A 73 -11.12 7.28 1.46
C ASN A 73 -9.91 7.45 2.41
N ASN A 74 -8.82 8.02 1.89
CA ASN A 74 -7.71 8.54 2.69
C ASN A 74 -7.81 10.07 2.87
N ARG A 75 -6.79 10.69 3.47
CA ARG A 75 -6.68 12.14 3.73
C ARG A 75 -5.57 12.78 2.90
N ILE A 76 -5.34 12.28 1.68
CA ILE A 76 -4.18 12.66 0.87
C ILE A 76 -4.28 14.14 0.49
N THR A 77 -3.26 14.89 0.86
CA THR A 77 -3.13 16.33 0.54
C THR A 77 -1.89 16.64 -0.29
N ARG A 78 -0.95 15.69 -0.39
CA ARG A 78 0.32 15.85 -1.11
C ARG A 78 0.77 14.52 -1.71
N ILE A 79 1.43 14.60 -2.86
CA ILE A 79 2.07 13.48 -3.55
C ILE A 79 3.54 13.82 -3.69
N ASN A 80 4.43 12.90 -3.33
CA ASN A 80 5.87 13.08 -3.53
C ASN A 80 6.19 13.00 -5.04
N PRO A 81 6.88 14.00 -5.62
CA PRO A 81 7.22 13.99 -7.05
C PRO A 81 8.11 12.80 -7.46
N ASN A 82 8.84 12.20 -6.52
CA ASN A 82 9.75 11.07 -6.75
C ASN A 82 9.17 9.75 -6.20
N ILE A 83 7.85 9.62 -6.14
CA ILE A 83 7.21 8.39 -5.69
C ILE A 83 7.57 7.20 -6.61
N GLY A 84 7.99 6.08 -6.03
CA GLY A 84 8.29 4.85 -6.76
C GLY A 84 9.59 4.85 -7.57
N VAL A 85 10.50 5.80 -7.30
CA VAL A 85 11.77 5.97 -8.05
C VAL A 85 12.98 5.38 -7.30
N SER A 86 12.83 4.96 -6.03
CA SER A 86 13.92 4.50 -5.16
C SER A 86 13.90 3.01 -4.89
#